data_AF-A0A7S0I2H9-F1
#
_entry.id   AF-A0A7S0I2H9-F1
#
_cell.length_a   1.000
_cell.length_b   1.000
_cell.length_c   1.000
_cell.angle_alpha   90.00
_cell.angle_beta   90.00
_cell.angle_gamma   90.00
#
_symmetry.space_group_name_H-M   'P 1'
#
loop_
_entity.id
_entity.type
_entity.pdbx_description
1 polymer ?
#
loop_
_entity_poly.entity_id
_entity_poly.type
_entity_poly.pdbx_seq_one_letter_code
_entity_poly.pdbx_strand_id
1 'polypeptide(L)'
;MGNCFSQAPKDSHDPVPVGGNAMPPSEVKSPRVLPIEVDVKREEYNRKAVVEIPTVKPVEQASVRVSEERVLREDSDEFVDADDDIRHFERSESSELAEAPNANEEQETDKKRVLEVNPLVLEKHERVGKGSSGSVFKALHAETGRIVALKCVPLTLKPDDREEVVVKLRELYRSDHPNVCQFHGAQYDADHATILIAMEFMDLRSLKDITKSCGKIPEKVMGNCASQILEALKYLHTTRRIIHRDVKPSNVLVNSRGSFKLGDFGMSKELSNTLSAGQTWVGTSSYMSPERVSGLDYSYNADVWGLGILVYEACSGQPAYAGSTFELLDEIVDGEPPALPMEQHTEDAVNFVRACLEKDHKKRPDCSQLVSNNFILLHAKYSITEWLASL
;
A
#
# COMPACT_ATOMS: atom_id res chain seq x y z
N MET A 1 -71.96 -32.75 -29.57
CA MET A 1 -70.78 -32.37 -28.76
C MET A 1 -71.22 -32.45 -27.29
N GLY A 2 -70.84 -33.39 -26.44
CA GLY A 2 -69.92 -34.53 -26.49
C GLY A 2 -69.74 -35.03 -25.05
N ASN A 3 -70.58 -36.02 -24.66
CA ASN A 3 -70.39 -37.17 -23.75
C ASN A 3 -69.53 -37.01 -22.47
N CYS A 4 -70.04 -37.20 -21.24
CA CYS A 4 -70.61 -38.39 -20.57
C CYS A 4 -69.58 -39.30 -19.84
N PHE A 5 -70.02 -39.79 -18.66
CA PHE A 5 -69.51 -40.89 -17.81
C PHE A 5 -68.30 -40.60 -16.90
N SER A 6 -68.06 -41.23 -15.73
CA SER A 6 -68.83 -41.89 -14.65
C SER A 6 -67.82 -42.70 -13.81
N GLN A 7 -68.01 -42.76 -12.49
CA GLN A 7 -67.75 -43.90 -11.57
C GLN A 7 -66.31 -44.47 -11.35
N ALA A 8 -66.15 -45.02 -10.13
CA ALA A 8 -64.97 -45.58 -9.42
C ALA A 8 -64.47 -46.95 -10.00
N PRO A 9 -63.48 -47.71 -9.43
CA PRO A 9 -63.38 -48.18 -8.02
C PRO A 9 -61.95 -48.47 -7.45
N LYS A 10 -61.96 -49.19 -6.31
CA LYS A 10 -60.93 -49.55 -5.31
C LYS A 10 -59.96 -50.70 -5.69
N ASP A 11 -59.04 -50.94 -4.73
CA ASP A 11 -58.30 -52.18 -4.39
C ASP A 11 -57.06 -52.46 -5.24
N SER A 12 -55.94 -53.05 -4.80
CA SER A 12 -55.36 -53.56 -3.54
C SER A 12 -53.94 -54.04 -3.93
N HIS A 13 -52.96 -54.10 -3.01
CA HIS A 13 -52.00 -55.22 -2.87
C HIS A 13 -50.87 -54.92 -1.87
N ASP A 14 -50.58 -55.97 -1.09
CA ASP A 14 -49.71 -56.13 0.07
C ASP A 14 -48.19 -55.88 -0.11
N PRO A 15 -47.44 -55.73 1.00
CA PRO A 15 -46.00 -55.50 1.01
C PRO A 15 -45.20 -56.81 0.99
N VAL A 16 -44.00 -56.78 0.37
CA VAL A 16 -42.99 -57.86 0.46
C VAL A 16 -41.68 -57.27 1.02
N PRO A 17 -41.02 -57.95 1.98
CA PRO A 17 -39.87 -57.43 2.71
C PRO A 17 -38.54 -57.78 2.03
N VAL A 18 -37.51 -56.97 2.26
CA VAL A 18 -36.12 -57.38 2.01
C VAL A 18 -35.30 -57.15 3.28
N GLY A 19 -34.83 -58.27 3.81
CA GLY A 19 -34.01 -58.37 5.00
C GLY A 19 -32.61 -57.79 4.83
N GLY A 20 -32.01 -57.52 5.99
CA GLY A 20 -30.71 -56.91 6.12
C GLY A 20 -29.53 -57.85 5.86
N ASN A 21 -28.37 -57.22 5.79
CA ASN A 21 -27.20 -57.67 6.52
C ASN A 21 -26.34 -56.44 6.86
N ALA A 22 -26.23 -56.17 8.16
CA ALA A 22 -25.33 -55.19 8.73
C ALA A 22 -23.90 -55.74 8.72
N MET A 23 -22.96 -54.95 8.19
CA MET A 23 -21.53 -55.15 8.44
C MET A 23 -21.12 -54.35 9.69
N PRO A 24 -20.30 -54.90 10.59
CA PRO A 24 -19.87 -54.21 11.80
C PRO A 24 -18.88 -53.07 11.48
N PRO A 25 -18.82 -52.01 12.30
CA PRO A 25 -17.91 -50.90 12.08
C PRO A 25 -16.46 -51.34 12.32
N SER A 26 -15.58 -51.03 11.36
CA SER A 26 -14.13 -51.16 11.48
C SER A 26 -13.60 -50.09 12.45
N GLU A 27 -12.88 -50.55 13.48
CA GLU A 27 -12.13 -49.68 14.39
C GLU A 27 -11.05 -48.90 13.62
N VAL A 28 -11.28 -47.61 13.42
CA VAL A 28 -10.24 -46.68 12.98
C VAL A 28 -9.34 -46.40 14.19
N LYS A 29 -8.17 -47.04 14.20
CA LYS A 29 -7.09 -46.73 15.15
C LYS A 29 -6.67 -45.27 14.97
N SER A 30 -6.88 -44.47 16.00
CA SER A 30 -6.32 -43.12 16.15
C SER A 30 -4.79 -43.18 16.10
N PRO A 31 -4.12 -42.31 15.32
CA PRO A 31 -2.66 -42.26 15.33
C PRO A 31 -2.17 -41.73 16.67
N ARG A 32 -1.25 -42.49 17.30
CA ARG A 32 -0.54 -42.10 18.53
C ARG A 32 0.25 -40.83 18.26
N VAL A 33 -0.07 -39.76 18.99
CA VAL A 33 0.77 -38.57 19.10
C VAL A 33 1.98 -38.94 19.97
N LEU A 34 3.18 -38.94 19.36
CA LEU A 34 4.42 -38.98 20.12
C LEU A 34 4.66 -37.59 20.73
N PRO A 35 5.05 -37.49 22.01
CA PRO A 35 5.36 -36.21 22.61
C PRO A 35 6.60 -35.61 21.94
N ILE A 36 6.49 -34.37 21.50
CA ILE A 36 7.63 -33.57 21.05
C ILE A 36 8.42 -33.18 22.29
N GLU A 37 9.62 -33.75 22.44
CA GLU A 37 10.60 -33.26 23.40
C GLU A 37 11.04 -31.85 22.99
N VAL A 38 10.76 -30.88 23.86
CA VAL A 38 11.19 -29.49 23.70
C VAL A 38 12.65 -29.43 24.13
N ASP A 39 13.55 -29.30 23.16
CA ASP A 39 15.00 -29.17 23.41
C ASP A 39 15.29 -27.84 24.13
N VAL A 40 15.57 -27.95 25.44
CA VAL A 40 15.95 -26.85 26.33
C VAL A 40 17.40 -26.46 26.05
N LYS A 41 17.63 -25.72 24.96
CA LYS A 41 18.94 -25.10 24.65
C LYS A 41 18.83 -23.66 24.16
N ARG A 42 17.78 -22.93 24.55
CA ARG A 42 17.55 -21.54 24.11
C ARG A 42 17.64 -20.47 25.20
N GLU A 43 17.93 -20.84 26.45
CA GLU A 43 18.00 -19.87 27.56
C GLU A 43 19.42 -19.45 27.99
N GLU A 44 20.49 -20.06 27.47
CA GLU A 44 21.86 -19.64 27.83
C GLU A 44 22.49 -18.59 26.91
N TYR A 45 21.90 -18.32 25.74
CA TYR A 45 22.46 -17.33 24.79
C TYR A 45 22.12 -15.87 25.13
N ASN A 46 21.10 -15.62 25.96
CA ASN A 46 20.60 -14.26 26.26
C ASN A 46 21.12 -13.65 27.58
N ARG A 47 22.17 -14.22 28.20
CA ARG A 47 22.73 -13.70 29.47
C ARG A 47 24.16 -13.14 29.40
N LYS A 48 24.75 -13.01 28.22
CA LYS A 48 26.09 -12.39 28.07
C LYS A 48 26.17 -11.47 26.85
N ALA A 49 25.56 -10.30 26.95
CA ALA A 49 25.92 -9.12 26.14
C ALA A 49 25.34 -7.85 26.79
N VAL A 50 25.83 -7.49 27.97
CA VAL A 50 25.80 -6.09 28.41
C VAL A 50 27.12 -5.51 27.96
N VAL A 51 27.12 -4.82 26.81
CA VAL A 51 28.26 -4.02 26.36
C VAL A 51 27.93 -2.58 26.72
N GLU A 52 28.72 -2.01 27.63
CA GLU A 52 28.68 -0.58 27.98
C GLU A 52 28.95 0.26 26.73
N ILE A 53 28.07 1.23 26.47
CA ILE A 53 28.21 2.20 25.38
C ILE A 53 29.20 3.28 25.86
N PRO A 54 30.34 3.54 25.20
CA PRO A 54 31.21 4.64 25.56
C PRO A 54 30.59 5.97 25.13
N THR A 55 30.56 6.93 26.05
CA THR A 55 30.13 8.30 25.80
C THR A 55 31.13 9.03 24.90
N VAL A 56 30.68 9.44 23.71
CA VAL A 56 31.49 10.20 22.74
C VAL A 56 31.48 11.68 23.15
N LYS A 57 32.67 12.27 23.34
CA LYS A 57 32.85 13.72 23.58
C LYS A 57 32.64 14.52 22.27
N PRO A 58 32.17 15.78 22.34
CA PRO A 58 31.98 16.60 21.15
C PRO A 58 33.32 16.98 20.52
N VAL A 59 33.38 16.96 19.18
CA VAL A 59 34.54 17.39 18.39
C VAL A 59 34.43 18.89 18.13
N GLU A 60 35.49 19.64 18.45
CA GLU A 60 35.64 21.07 18.16
C GLU A 60 35.73 21.32 16.65
N GLN A 61 35.00 22.33 16.16
CA GLN A 61 35.03 22.77 14.77
C GLN A 61 36.34 23.51 14.46
N ALA A 62 37.11 23.01 13.49
CA ALA A 62 38.25 23.72 12.91
C ALA A 62 37.77 24.66 11.79
N SER A 63 38.09 25.95 11.93
CA SER A 63 37.84 27.00 10.94
C SER A 63 38.74 26.85 9.70
N VAL A 64 38.15 26.69 8.52
CA VAL A 64 38.87 26.74 7.23
C VAL A 64 38.83 28.16 6.69
N ARG A 65 40.01 28.74 6.44
CA ARG A 65 40.18 30.03 5.75
C ARG A 65 40.11 29.80 4.24
N VAL A 66 39.27 30.56 3.55
CA VAL A 66 39.23 30.63 2.08
C VAL A 66 40.17 31.76 1.63
N SER A 67 41.12 31.44 0.76
CA SER A 67 41.98 32.40 0.06
C SER A 67 41.36 32.77 -1.28
N GLU A 68 41.19 34.07 -1.52
CA GLU A 68 40.77 34.64 -2.80
C GLU A 68 41.84 34.43 -3.88
N GLU A 69 41.42 33.96 -5.05
CA GLU A 69 42.27 33.93 -6.26
C GLU A 69 41.68 34.85 -7.33
N ARG A 70 42.56 35.71 -7.85
CA ARG A 70 42.31 36.91 -8.64
C ARG A 70 42.35 36.54 -10.13
N VAL A 71 41.23 36.67 -10.84
CA VAL A 71 41.18 36.48 -12.31
C VAL A 71 41.28 37.86 -12.99
N LEU A 72 42.31 38.03 -13.81
CA LEU A 72 42.53 39.19 -14.67
C LEU A 72 41.61 39.12 -15.90
N ARG A 73 41.03 40.28 -16.25
CA ARG A 73 40.27 40.53 -17.49
C ARG A 73 41.23 41.05 -18.57
N GLU A 74 41.01 40.63 -19.81
CA GLU A 74 41.48 41.32 -21.02
C GLU A 74 40.26 41.89 -21.76
N ASP A 75 40.42 43.12 -22.24
CA ASP A 75 39.46 43.95 -22.95
C ASP A 75 39.35 43.57 -24.44
N SER A 76 38.20 43.87 -25.07
CA SER A 76 38.15 44.68 -26.30
C SER A 76 36.70 44.90 -26.81
N ASP A 77 36.38 46.18 -27.00
CA ASP A 77 35.61 46.83 -28.08
C ASP A 77 34.08 46.60 -28.19
N GLU A 78 33.28 47.58 -27.78
CA GLU A 78 32.74 48.75 -28.55
C GLU A 78 31.45 48.41 -29.32
N PHE A 79 30.34 49.06 -28.95
CA PHE A 79 29.45 49.81 -29.87
C PHE A 79 28.40 50.62 -29.07
N VAL A 80 28.20 51.86 -29.53
CA VAL A 80 27.40 52.98 -29.03
C VAL A 80 25.92 52.90 -29.49
N ASP A 81 24.96 53.31 -28.66
CA ASP A 81 24.20 54.57 -28.88
C ASP A 81 23.17 54.85 -27.75
N ALA A 82 22.92 56.15 -27.57
CA ALA A 82 22.18 56.81 -26.51
C ALA A 82 20.66 56.94 -26.79
N ASP A 83 19.85 57.20 -25.74
CA ASP A 83 19.07 58.44 -25.64
C ASP A 83 18.32 58.59 -24.29
N ASP A 84 18.33 59.85 -23.84
CA ASP A 84 17.66 60.49 -22.70
C ASP A 84 16.12 60.47 -22.79
N ASP A 85 15.41 60.47 -21.64
CA ASP A 85 14.72 61.69 -21.18
C ASP A 85 13.89 61.49 -19.89
N ILE A 86 14.03 62.49 -19.02
CA ILE A 86 13.43 62.68 -17.69
C ILE A 86 12.10 63.43 -17.82
N ARG A 87 11.04 63.03 -17.08
CA ARG A 87 10.04 63.99 -16.55
C ARG A 87 9.51 63.64 -15.15
N HIS A 88 9.66 64.62 -14.27
CA HIS A 88 9.13 64.82 -12.91
C HIS A 88 7.61 64.65 -12.76
N PHE A 89 7.14 64.29 -11.55
CA PHE A 89 6.37 65.20 -10.65
C PHE A 89 6.10 64.60 -9.24
N GLU A 90 6.53 65.33 -8.19
CA GLU A 90 5.90 65.60 -6.85
C GLU A 90 5.34 64.45 -5.96
N ARG A 91 5.43 64.43 -4.62
CA ARG A 91 5.87 65.34 -3.55
C ARG A 91 5.78 64.63 -2.16
N SER A 92 6.44 65.23 -1.17
CA SER A 92 6.25 65.22 0.29
C SER A 92 6.96 64.18 1.18
N GLU A 93 7.94 64.75 1.89
CA GLU A 93 8.57 64.47 3.18
C GLU A 93 7.72 63.75 4.25
N SER A 94 8.33 62.81 5.01
CA SER A 94 8.78 63.06 6.39
C SER A 94 9.28 61.78 7.13
N SER A 95 10.44 61.93 7.78
CA SER A 95 10.84 61.39 9.09
C SER A 95 11.03 59.86 9.30
N GLU A 96 12.31 59.48 9.28
CA GLU A 96 13.06 58.54 10.15
C GLU A 96 12.31 57.49 11.01
N LEU A 97 12.72 56.21 10.86
CA LEU A 97 12.96 55.24 11.95
C LEU A 97 13.63 53.94 11.41
N ALA A 98 14.90 53.74 11.80
CA ALA A 98 15.69 52.49 11.90
C ALA A 98 15.44 51.33 10.91
N GLU A 99 16.38 51.13 9.96
CA GLU A 99 16.50 49.88 9.19
C GLU A 99 17.08 48.75 10.07
N ALA A 100 16.26 47.74 10.33
CA ALA A 100 16.67 46.46 10.91
C ALA A 100 17.50 45.64 9.89
N PRO A 101 18.45 44.80 10.33
CA PRO A 101 19.22 43.97 9.41
C PRO A 101 18.30 43.05 8.63
N ASN A 102 18.50 43.06 7.31
CA ASN A 102 17.70 42.38 6.30
C ASN A 102 17.69 40.85 6.56
N ALA A 103 16.60 40.33 7.13
CA ALA A 103 16.39 38.93 7.45
C ALA A 103 15.97 38.10 6.21
N ASN A 104 16.68 38.27 5.09
CA ASN A 104 16.34 37.65 3.81
C ASN A 104 17.52 36.90 3.17
N GLU A 105 18.31 36.17 3.98
CA GLU A 105 19.28 35.19 3.47
C GLU A 105 19.10 33.77 4.02
N GLU A 106 17.97 33.46 4.67
CA GLU A 106 17.60 32.08 5.03
C GLU A 106 16.23 31.70 4.44
N GLN A 107 16.11 31.82 3.12
CA GLN A 107 15.17 30.98 2.35
C GLN A 107 15.98 30.11 1.39
N GLU A 108 16.88 29.32 1.97
CA GLU A 108 17.46 28.18 1.28
C GLU A 108 16.33 27.15 1.12
N THR A 109 15.86 27.03 -0.12
CA THR A 109 14.76 26.14 -0.50
C THR A 109 15.06 24.71 -0.04
N ASP A 110 14.31 24.25 0.97
CA ASP A 110 14.28 22.87 1.44
C ASP A 110 13.60 21.98 0.37
N LYS A 111 14.25 21.87 -0.79
CA LYS A 111 13.97 20.84 -1.77
C LYS A 111 14.31 19.53 -1.07
N LYS A 112 13.32 18.87 -0.46
CA LYS A 112 13.41 17.49 0.04
C LYS A 112 14.24 16.68 -0.94
N ARG A 113 15.51 16.43 -0.62
CA ARG A 113 16.34 15.52 -1.41
C ARG A 113 15.68 14.16 -1.28
N VAL A 114 15.05 13.70 -2.36
CA VAL A 114 14.56 12.32 -2.46
C VAL A 114 15.76 11.44 -2.17
N LEU A 115 15.67 10.64 -1.11
CA LEU A 115 16.74 9.74 -0.74
C LEU A 115 16.89 8.70 -1.85
N GLU A 116 18.02 8.74 -2.54
CA GLU A 116 18.43 7.71 -3.50
C GLU A 116 19.50 6.84 -2.84
N VAL A 117 19.25 5.53 -2.73
CA VAL A 117 20.17 4.57 -2.10
C VAL A 117 20.48 3.44 -3.06
N ASN A 118 21.73 2.95 -3.02
CA ASN A 118 22.06 1.66 -3.61
C ASN A 118 21.62 0.54 -2.64
N PRO A 119 20.63 -0.31 -2.98
CA PRO A 119 20.16 -1.35 -2.07
C PRO A 119 21.21 -2.38 -1.67
N LEU A 120 22.30 -2.56 -2.45
CA LEU A 120 23.36 -3.52 -2.15
C LEU A 120 24.22 -3.13 -0.94
N VAL A 121 24.27 -1.84 -0.59
CA VAL A 121 25.08 -1.36 0.55
C VAL A 121 24.29 -1.23 1.85
N LEU A 122 23.01 -1.61 1.83
CA LEU A 122 22.15 -1.53 3.00
C LEU A 122 22.48 -2.65 3.99
N GLU A 123 22.61 -2.27 5.26
CA GLU A 123 22.76 -3.23 6.35
C GLU A 123 21.40 -3.86 6.65
N LYS A 124 21.20 -5.10 6.19
CA LYS A 124 19.95 -5.85 6.31
C LYS A 124 19.73 -6.35 7.73
N HIS A 125 18.61 -6.00 8.34
CA HIS A 125 18.22 -6.39 9.70
C HIS A 125 17.06 -7.40 9.69
N GLU A 126 16.16 -7.33 10.68
CA GLU A 126 15.06 -8.26 10.86
C GLU A 126 14.07 -8.28 9.69
N ARG A 127 13.49 -9.47 9.44
CA ARG A 127 12.41 -9.62 8.46
C ARG A 127 11.11 -9.05 9.03
N VAL A 128 10.54 -8.07 8.35
CA VAL A 128 9.27 -7.43 8.73
C VAL A 128 8.07 -7.97 7.97
N GLY A 129 8.26 -8.65 6.84
CA GLY A 129 7.15 -9.23 6.08
C GLY A 129 7.58 -10.34 5.11
N LYS A 130 6.61 -11.18 4.72
CA LYS A 130 6.74 -12.14 3.62
C LYS A 130 5.42 -12.21 2.87
N GLY A 131 5.43 -11.87 1.58
CA GLY A 131 4.29 -11.92 0.67
C GLY A 131 4.54 -12.86 -0.50
N SER A 132 3.60 -12.88 -1.45
CA SER A 132 3.71 -13.66 -2.69
C SER A 132 4.88 -13.20 -3.58
N SER A 133 5.19 -11.90 -3.54
CA SER A 133 6.26 -11.29 -4.34
C SER A 133 7.65 -11.36 -3.69
N GLY A 134 7.78 -11.82 -2.45
CA GLY A 134 9.07 -11.90 -1.78
C GLY A 134 9.05 -11.60 -0.28
N SER A 135 10.22 -11.29 0.27
CA SER A 135 10.39 -10.96 1.69
C SER A 135 10.79 -9.51 1.86
N VAL A 136 10.30 -8.86 2.91
CA VAL A 136 10.63 -7.47 3.25
C VAL A 136 11.40 -7.47 4.57
N PHE A 137 12.52 -6.76 4.60
CA PHE A 137 13.39 -6.61 5.75
C PHE A 137 13.47 -5.14 6.14
N LYS A 138 13.65 -4.87 7.43
CA LYS A 138 14.18 -3.58 7.86
C LYS A 138 15.65 -3.52 7.48
N ALA A 139 16.14 -2.36 7.07
CA ALA A 139 17.54 -2.16 6.79
C ALA A 139 18.01 -0.76 7.19
N LEU A 140 19.30 -0.62 7.48
CA LEU A 140 19.93 0.65 7.81
C LEU A 140 20.78 1.11 6.63
N HIS A 141 20.55 2.35 6.18
CA HIS A 141 21.47 3.05 5.29
C HIS A 141 22.55 3.72 6.14
N ALA A 142 23.70 3.06 6.29
CA ALA A 142 24.75 3.44 7.24
C ALA A 142 25.24 4.89 7.04
N GLU A 143 25.36 5.36 5.80
CA GLU A 143 25.84 6.71 5.48
C GLU A 143 24.92 7.82 6.02
N THR A 144 23.59 7.61 5.99
CA THR A 144 22.61 8.63 6.43
C THR A 144 21.97 8.30 7.77
N GLY A 145 22.24 7.13 8.35
CA GLY A 145 21.58 6.61 9.54
C GLY A 145 20.08 6.33 9.34
N ARG A 146 19.56 6.38 8.11
CA ARG A 146 18.12 6.22 7.84
C ARG A 146 17.72 4.75 7.80
N ILE A 147 16.60 4.44 8.46
CA ILE A 147 15.95 3.15 8.36
C ILE A 147 15.08 3.11 7.10
N VAL A 148 15.20 2.03 6.34
CA VAL A 148 14.44 1.76 5.11
C VAL A 148 13.82 0.35 5.15
N ALA A 149 12.81 0.12 4.32
CA ALA A 149 12.33 -1.22 4.01
C ALA A 149 13.05 -1.74 2.76
N LEU A 150 13.61 -2.95 2.86
CA LEU A 150 14.29 -3.65 1.78
C LEU A 150 13.44 -4.84 1.34
N LYS A 151 12.76 -4.70 0.21
CA LYS A 151 12.00 -5.79 -0.41
C LYS A 151 12.93 -6.60 -1.32
N CYS A 152 13.01 -7.89 -1.04
CA CYS A 152 13.78 -8.88 -1.77
C CYS A 152 12.83 -9.75 -2.60
N VAL A 153 12.90 -9.63 -3.92
CA VAL A 153 12.08 -10.37 -4.90
C VAL A 153 12.98 -11.38 -5.61
N PRO A 154 12.91 -12.67 -5.26
CA PRO A 154 13.69 -13.70 -5.96
C PRO A 154 13.27 -13.76 -7.43
N LEU A 155 14.23 -13.52 -8.33
CA LEU A 155 14.00 -13.57 -9.76
C LEU A 155 15.32 -13.84 -10.47
N THR A 156 15.37 -14.92 -11.24
CA THR A 156 16.54 -15.23 -12.07
C THR A 156 16.45 -14.46 -13.39
N LEU A 157 17.35 -13.51 -13.60
CA LEU A 157 17.45 -12.75 -14.85
C LEU A 157 18.75 -13.06 -15.59
N LYS A 158 18.66 -13.10 -16.92
CA LYS A 158 19.86 -13.13 -17.79
C LYS A 158 20.65 -11.83 -17.59
N PRO A 159 21.99 -11.85 -17.74
CA PRO A 159 22.82 -10.65 -17.57
C PRO A 159 22.29 -9.42 -18.33
N ASP A 160 21.88 -9.61 -19.57
CA ASP A 160 21.41 -8.52 -20.46
C ASP A 160 20.07 -7.91 -19.98
N ASP A 161 19.23 -8.67 -19.29
CA ASP A 161 17.89 -8.23 -18.86
C ASP A 161 17.93 -7.49 -17.50
N ARG A 162 19.02 -7.64 -16.72
CA ARG A 162 19.09 -7.15 -15.33
C ARG A 162 18.95 -5.64 -15.25
N GLU A 163 19.73 -4.92 -16.04
CA GLU A 163 19.73 -3.45 -16.00
C GLU A 163 18.41 -2.90 -16.54
N GLU A 164 17.88 -3.49 -17.61
CA GLU A 164 16.58 -3.08 -18.19
C GLU A 164 15.46 -3.20 -17.15
N VAL A 165 15.38 -4.31 -16.42
CA VAL A 165 14.38 -4.50 -15.37
C VAL A 165 14.55 -3.51 -14.23
N VAL A 166 15.79 -3.23 -13.80
CA VAL A 166 16.06 -2.25 -12.73
C VAL A 166 15.66 -0.83 -13.15
N VAL A 167 15.99 -0.41 -14.38
CA VAL A 167 15.59 0.89 -14.93
C VAL A 167 14.06 1.02 -14.99
N LYS A 168 13.37 0.01 -15.55
CA LYS A 168 11.89 -0.03 -15.59
C LYS A 168 11.28 0.08 -14.20
N LEU A 169 11.84 -0.61 -13.20
CA LEU A 169 11.38 -0.52 -11.80
C LEU A 169 11.58 0.88 -11.22
N ARG A 170 12.73 1.52 -11.45
CA ARG A 170 12.98 2.89 -10.99
C ARG A 170 11.96 3.88 -11.56
N GLU A 171 11.66 3.79 -12.85
CA GLU A 171 10.67 4.67 -13.50
C GLU A 171 9.24 4.46 -12.97
N LEU A 172 8.87 3.19 -12.80
CA LEU A 172 7.55 2.79 -12.31
C LEU A 172 7.30 3.29 -10.89
N TYR A 173 8.22 2.99 -9.97
CA TYR A 173 8.07 3.28 -8.54
C TYR A 173 8.33 4.74 -8.17
N ARG A 174 8.92 5.53 -9.09
CA ARG A 174 9.13 6.97 -8.87
C ARG A 174 7.79 7.66 -8.66
N SER A 175 7.57 8.13 -7.45
CA SER A 175 6.37 8.86 -7.05
C SER A 175 6.73 9.95 -6.05
N ASP A 176 6.03 11.07 -6.14
CA ASP A 176 6.15 12.17 -5.19
C ASP A 176 4.76 12.52 -4.68
N HIS A 177 4.21 11.64 -3.84
CA HIS A 177 2.91 11.81 -3.24
C HIS A 177 2.94 11.35 -1.78
N PRO A 178 2.38 12.12 -0.82
CA PRO A 178 2.46 11.79 0.61
C PRO A 178 1.84 10.42 0.95
N ASN A 179 0.83 9.98 0.18
CA ASN A 179 0.13 8.72 0.40
C ASN A 179 0.54 7.59 -0.55
N VAL A 180 1.65 7.73 -1.27
CA VAL A 180 2.28 6.64 -2.01
C VAL A 180 3.60 6.31 -1.33
N CYS A 181 3.91 5.03 -1.16
CA CYS A 181 5.14 4.60 -0.49
C CYS A 181 6.36 5.09 -1.27
N GLN A 182 7.26 5.82 -0.60
CA GLN A 182 8.39 6.44 -1.28
C GLN A 182 9.43 5.39 -1.70
N PHE A 183 9.85 5.46 -2.95
CA PHE A 183 10.93 4.65 -3.50
C PHE A 183 12.28 5.32 -3.27
N HIS A 184 13.27 4.52 -2.87
CA HIS A 184 14.63 4.99 -2.64
C HIS A 184 15.65 4.37 -3.60
N GLY A 185 15.39 3.20 -4.16
CA GLY A 185 16.32 2.59 -5.11
C GLY A 185 15.99 1.14 -5.44
N ALA A 186 16.56 0.66 -6.54
CA ALA A 186 16.46 -0.74 -6.95
C ALA A 186 17.80 -1.22 -7.52
N GLN A 187 18.14 -2.47 -7.28
CA GLN A 187 19.33 -3.12 -7.81
C GLN A 187 19.13 -4.63 -7.90
N TYR A 188 19.75 -5.26 -8.89
CA TYR A 188 19.81 -6.72 -8.98
C TYR A 188 21.02 -7.25 -8.21
N ASP A 189 20.76 -8.18 -7.29
CA ASP A 189 21.75 -8.93 -6.54
C ASP A 189 22.01 -10.25 -7.28
N ALA A 190 23.17 -10.33 -7.93
CA ALA A 190 23.55 -11.48 -8.75
C ALA A 190 23.92 -12.71 -7.92
N ASP A 191 24.46 -12.52 -6.72
CA ASP A 191 24.91 -13.60 -5.84
C ASP A 191 23.71 -14.36 -5.27
N HIS A 192 22.60 -13.64 -5.05
CA HIS A 192 21.36 -14.20 -4.50
C HIS A 192 20.22 -14.30 -5.52
N ALA A 193 20.46 -14.01 -6.80
CA ALA A 193 19.45 -14.00 -7.87
C ALA A 193 18.15 -13.31 -7.46
N THR A 194 18.28 -12.08 -6.93
CA THR A 194 17.21 -11.36 -6.26
C THR A 194 17.20 -9.89 -6.68
N ILE A 195 16.03 -9.35 -6.99
CA ILE A 195 15.86 -7.90 -7.10
C ILE A 195 15.67 -7.32 -5.70
N LEU A 196 16.50 -6.35 -5.35
CA LEU A 196 16.43 -5.57 -4.13
C LEU A 196 15.74 -4.23 -4.42
N ILE A 197 14.72 -3.89 -3.65
CA ILE A 197 13.96 -2.65 -3.76
C ILE A 197 13.98 -1.96 -2.39
N ALA A 198 14.63 -0.81 -2.31
CA ALA A 198 14.66 0.03 -1.13
C ALA A 198 13.50 1.05 -1.17
N MET A 199 12.73 1.12 -0.09
CA MET A 199 11.56 1.98 0.05
C MET A 199 11.45 2.54 1.46
N GLU A 200 10.57 3.51 1.65
CA GLU A 200 10.26 4.08 2.96
C GLU A 200 9.84 2.99 3.95
N PHE A 201 10.37 3.09 5.18
CA PHE A 201 10.00 2.18 6.25
C PHE A 201 8.72 2.65 6.95
N MET A 202 7.72 1.77 6.99
CA MET A 202 6.43 1.99 7.64
C MET A 202 6.37 1.14 8.92
N ASP A 203 6.54 1.78 10.08
CA ASP A 203 6.83 1.14 11.37
C ASP A 203 5.65 0.36 11.98
N LEU A 204 4.42 0.60 11.52
CA LEU A 204 3.23 -0.18 11.86
C LEU A 204 2.83 -1.18 10.76
N ARG A 205 3.74 -1.45 9.81
CA ARG A 205 3.58 -2.45 8.75
C ARG A 205 2.35 -2.19 7.88
N SER A 206 1.46 -3.16 7.72
CA SER A 206 0.31 -3.10 6.82
C SER A 206 -1.04 -3.05 7.55
N LEU A 207 -2.08 -2.52 6.91
CA LEU A 207 -3.44 -2.53 7.41
C LEU A 207 -3.93 -3.96 7.69
N LYS A 208 -3.45 -4.95 6.92
CA LYS A 208 -3.70 -6.38 7.20
C LYS A 208 -3.15 -6.82 8.55
N ASP A 209 -1.98 -6.31 8.96
CA ASP A 209 -1.40 -6.62 10.26
C ASP A 209 -2.22 -5.95 11.37
N ILE A 210 -2.69 -4.71 11.15
CA ILE A 210 -3.57 -4.00 12.09
C ILE A 210 -4.92 -4.71 12.27
N THR A 211 -5.61 -5.06 11.18
CA THR A 211 -6.92 -5.73 11.25
C THR A 211 -6.86 -7.08 11.94
N LYS A 212 -5.74 -7.81 11.81
CA LYS A 212 -5.51 -9.05 12.56
C LYS A 212 -5.40 -8.84 14.07
N SER A 213 -4.86 -7.70 14.51
CA SER A 213 -4.65 -7.41 15.92
C SER A 213 -5.91 -6.88 16.61
N CYS A 214 -6.68 -6.01 15.95
CA CYS A 214 -7.85 -5.36 16.56
C CYS A 214 -9.21 -5.91 16.09
N GLY A 215 -9.26 -6.71 15.02
CA GLY A 215 -10.49 -7.17 14.39
C GLY A 215 -11.19 -6.04 13.63
N LYS A 216 -12.10 -5.31 14.30
CA LYS A 216 -12.85 -4.18 13.71
C LYS A 216 -12.06 -2.88 13.87
N ILE A 217 -12.01 -2.08 12.80
CA ILE A 217 -11.43 -0.74 12.83
C ILE A 217 -12.57 0.30 12.93
N PRO A 218 -12.48 1.28 13.85
CA PRO A 218 -13.49 2.33 13.94
C PRO A 218 -13.66 3.11 12.63
N GLU A 219 -14.90 3.44 12.27
CA GLU A 219 -15.22 4.14 11.02
C GLU A 219 -14.46 5.45 10.83
N LYS A 220 -14.28 6.22 11.91
CA LYS A 220 -13.49 7.46 11.90
C LYS A 220 -12.02 7.25 11.48
N VAL A 221 -11.44 6.12 11.86
CA VAL A 221 -10.07 5.74 11.47
C VAL A 221 -10.07 5.26 10.03
N MET A 222 -11.05 4.43 9.65
CA MET A 222 -11.17 3.94 8.28
C MET A 222 -11.52 5.03 7.27
N GLY A 223 -12.29 6.05 7.64
CA GLY A 223 -12.56 7.21 6.79
C GLY A 223 -11.31 8.04 6.56
N ASN A 224 -10.46 8.20 7.59
CA ASN A 224 -9.15 8.83 7.44
C ASN A 224 -8.23 8.01 6.52
N CYS A 225 -8.17 6.69 6.71
CA CYS A 225 -7.44 5.76 5.84
C CYS A 225 -7.93 5.85 4.39
N ALA A 226 -9.24 5.75 4.17
CA ALA A 226 -9.86 5.79 2.86
C ALA A 226 -9.56 7.12 2.17
N SER A 227 -9.62 8.24 2.88
CA SER A 227 -9.25 9.56 2.35
C SER A 227 -7.81 9.59 1.84
N GLN A 228 -6.86 9.12 2.64
CA GLN A 228 -5.44 9.07 2.27
C GLN A 228 -5.18 8.17 1.06
N ILE A 229 -5.77 6.96 1.04
CA ILE A 229 -5.62 6.01 -0.07
C ILE A 229 -6.32 6.50 -1.34
N LEU A 230 -7.44 7.22 -1.22
CA LEU A 230 -8.15 7.79 -2.35
C LEU A 230 -7.35 8.89 -3.03
N GLU A 231 -6.66 9.76 -2.27
CA GLU A 231 -5.72 10.73 -2.86
C GLU A 231 -4.53 10.06 -3.54
N ALA A 232 -4.01 8.97 -2.96
CA ALA A 232 -2.96 8.16 -3.61
C ALA A 232 -3.42 7.59 -4.95
N LEU A 233 -4.62 6.99 -5.00
CA LEU A 233 -5.19 6.43 -6.22
C LEU A 233 -5.48 7.53 -7.25
N LYS A 234 -6.06 8.65 -6.83
CA LYS A 234 -6.28 9.81 -7.69
C LYS A 234 -4.99 10.31 -8.33
N TYR A 235 -3.91 10.43 -7.57
CA TYR A 235 -2.59 10.78 -8.11
C TYR A 235 -2.09 9.75 -9.13
N LEU A 236 -2.17 8.45 -8.82
CA LEU A 236 -1.76 7.39 -9.75
C LEU A 236 -2.58 7.42 -11.05
N HIS A 237 -3.89 7.58 -10.95
CA HIS A 237 -4.82 7.56 -12.08
C HIS A 237 -4.69 8.80 -12.98
N THR A 238 -4.60 9.98 -12.37
CA THR A 238 -4.67 11.26 -13.10
C THR A 238 -3.30 11.79 -13.51
N THR A 239 -2.31 11.73 -12.62
CA THR A 239 -0.97 12.27 -12.85
C THR A 239 -0.05 11.24 -13.48
N ARG A 240 -0.07 9.99 -13.00
CA ARG A 240 0.84 8.93 -13.46
C ARG A 240 0.27 8.03 -14.56
N ARG A 241 -1.06 8.05 -14.77
CA ARG A 241 -1.78 7.16 -15.71
C ARG A 241 -1.53 5.67 -15.42
N ILE A 242 -1.44 5.31 -14.14
CA ILE A 242 -1.20 3.94 -13.65
C ILE A 242 -2.45 3.43 -12.95
N ILE A 243 -2.88 2.21 -13.28
CA ILE A 243 -3.87 1.45 -12.49
C ILE A 243 -3.09 0.63 -11.45
N HIS A 244 -3.49 0.68 -10.18
CA HIS A 244 -2.81 -0.04 -9.10
C HIS A 244 -2.96 -1.56 -9.23
N ARG A 245 -4.17 -2.05 -9.51
CA ARG A 245 -4.57 -3.46 -9.74
C ARG A 245 -4.52 -4.40 -8.54
N ASP A 246 -3.92 -3.98 -7.42
CA ASP A 246 -3.82 -4.82 -6.22
C ASP A 246 -4.15 -4.04 -4.92
N VAL A 247 -5.24 -3.26 -4.93
CA VAL A 247 -5.68 -2.53 -3.72
C VAL A 247 -6.26 -3.53 -2.72
N LYS A 248 -5.54 -3.76 -1.61
CA LYS A 248 -5.92 -4.68 -0.53
C LYS A 248 -5.21 -4.32 0.78
N PRO A 249 -5.67 -4.82 1.95
CA PRO A 249 -5.09 -4.45 3.25
C PRO A 249 -3.58 -4.70 3.40
N SER A 250 -3.00 -5.67 2.70
CA SER A 250 -1.54 -5.92 2.78
C SER A 250 -0.70 -4.87 2.06
N ASN A 251 -1.30 -4.10 1.15
CA ASN A 251 -0.61 -3.09 0.32
C ASN A 251 -0.91 -1.67 0.81
N VAL A 252 -1.74 -1.51 1.84
CA VAL A 252 -1.91 -0.26 2.59
C VAL A 252 -0.98 -0.30 3.79
N LEU A 253 0.07 0.51 3.77
CA LEU A 253 1.09 0.57 4.82
C LEU A 253 0.80 1.72 5.79
N VAL A 254 1.20 1.55 7.04
CA VAL A 254 0.84 2.45 8.15
C VAL A 254 2.08 2.79 8.97
N ASN A 255 2.15 4.04 9.42
CA ASN A 255 3.16 4.45 10.39
C ASN A 255 2.56 5.10 11.64
N SER A 256 3.35 5.15 12.72
CA SER A 256 2.98 5.70 14.04
C SER A 256 2.57 7.17 14.01
N ARG A 257 2.90 7.90 12.94
CA ARG A 257 2.49 9.29 12.71
C ARG A 257 1.08 9.42 12.11
N GLY A 258 0.38 8.31 11.91
CA GLY A 258 -0.97 8.31 11.34
C GLY A 258 -1.02 8.45 9.82
N SER A 259 0.09 8.16 9.12
CA SER A 259 0.12 8.17 7.66
C SER A 259 -0.18 6.79 7.09
N PHE A 260 -1.17 6.75 6.21
CA PHE A 260 -1.44 5.61 5.33
C PHE A 260 -0.82 5.86 3.96
N LYS A 261 -0.09 4.84 3.46
CA LYS A 261 0.54 4.90 2.14
C LYS A 261 0.23 3.64 1.34
N LEU A 262 -0.09 3.84 0.06
CA LEU A 262 -0.27 2.76 -0.88
C LEU A 262 1.11 2.28 -1.38
N GLY A 263 1.42 1.01 -1.14
CA GLY A 263 2.64 0.34 -1.58
C GLY A 263 2.36 -0.68 -2.68
N ASP A 264 3.43 -1.25 -3.24
CA ASP A 264 3.36 -2.36 -4.21
C ASP A 264 2.51 -2.09 -5.46
N PHE A 265 2.40 -0.81 -5.84
CA PHE A 265 1.70 -0.43 -7.06
C PHE A 265 2.48 -0.85 -8.30
N GLY A 266 1.76 -1.41 -9.27
CA GLY A 266 2.27 -1.49 -10.62
C GLY A 266 3.34 -2.54 -10.87
N MET A 267 3.44 -3.64 -10.10
CA MET A 267 4.11 -4.84 -10.62
C MET A 267 3.39 -5.24 -11.93
N SER A 268 3.95 -4.78 -13.05
CA SER A 268 3.23 -4.59 -14.31
C SER A 268 2.78 -5.93 -14.88
N LYS A 269 1.91 -5.92 -15.90
CA LYS A 269 1.53 -7.15 -16.63
C LYS A 269 2.77 -7.90 -17.20
N GLU A 270 3.87 -7.17 -17.40
CA GLU A 270 5.14 -7.66 -17.96
C GLU A 270 6.07 -8.22 -16.87
N LEU A 271 6.25 -7.49 -15.75
CA LEU A 271 6.98 -8.01 -14.59
C LEU A 271 6.20 -9.15 -13.91
N SER A 272 4.86 -9.09 -13.90
CA SER A 272 4.02 -10.18 -13.40
C SER A 272 4.21 -11.43 -14.25
N ASN A 273 4.30 -11.36 -15.58
CA ASN A 273 4.53 -12.57 -16.38
C ASN A 273 5.87 -13.25 -16.06
N THR A 274 6.89 -12.47 -15.70
CA THR A 274 8.22 -12.98 -15.30
C THR A 274 8.27 -13.40 -13.82
N LEU A 275 7.52 -12.74 -12.93
CA LEU A 275 7.49 -12.96 -11.48
C LEU A 275 6.35 -13.87 -10.98
N SER A 276 5.36 -14.20 -11.82
CA SER A 276 4.16 -14.94 -11.42
C SER A 276 4.36 -16.45 -11.32
N ALA A 277 5.59 -16.95 -11.46
CA ALA A 277 5.90 -18.37 -11.30
C ALA A 277 5.57 -18.94 -9.89
N GLY A 278 5.08 -18.13 -8.94
CA GLY A 278 4.69 -18.56 -7.60
C GLY A 278 3.49 -17.84 -6.97
N GLN A 279 2.66 -17.12 -7.75
CA GLN A 279 1.47 -16.47 -7.18
C GLN A 279 0.42 -17.54 -6.82
N THR A 280 0.17 -17.72 -5.52
CA THR A 280 -0.99 -18.48 -5.03
C THR A 280 -2.24 -17.66 -5.37
N TRP A 281 -2.97 -18.11 -6.40
CA TRP A 281 -4.18 -17.47 -6.94
C TRP A 281 -5.30 -17.27 -5.90
N VAL A 282 -5.25 -18.02 -4.80
CA VAL A 282 -6.30 -18.04 -3.77
C VAL A 282 -6.01 -17.00 -2.68
N GLY A 283 -6.89 -15.99 -2.56
CA GLY A 283 -6.89 -14.99 -1.47
C GLY A 283 -6.57 -13.54 -1.88
N THR A 284 -6.02 -13.29 -3.08
CA THR A 284 -5.93 -11.93 -3.66
C THR A 284 -7.19 -11.58 -4.46
N SER A 285 -7.94 -12.59 -4.91
CA SER A 285 -9.12 -12.42 -5.76
C SER A 285 -10.32 -11.76 -5.11
N SER A 286 -10.45 -11.79 -3.79
CA SER A 286 -11.59 -11.17 -3.06
C SER A 286 -11.70 -9.66 -3.27
N TYR A 287 -10.59 -8.99 -3.61
CA TYR A 287 -10.54 -7.56 -3.88
C TYR A 287 -10.61 -7.24 -5.38
N MET A 288 -10.68 -8.24 -6.26
CA MET A 288 -10.83 -8.02 -7.70
C MET A 288 -12.25 -7.58 -8.01
N SER A 289 -12.36 -6.61 -8.92
CA SER A 289 -13.65 -6.13 -9.38
C SER A 289 -14.35 -7.13 -10.32
N PRO A 290 -15.69 -7.10 -10.43
CA PRO A 290 -16.43 -8.04 -11.27
C PRO A 290 -15.95 -8.04 -12.72
N GLU A 291 -15.72 -6.85 -13.29
CA GLU A 291 -15.22 -6.72 -14.66
C GLU A 291 -13.84 -7.36 -14.87
N ARG A 292 -12.98 -7.37 -13.84
CA ARG A 292 -11.67 -8.03 -13.90
C ARG A 292 -11.79 -9.54 -13.80
N VAL A 293 -12.67 -10.04 -12.94
CA VAL A 293 -12.93 -11.49 -12.81
C VAL A 293 -13.49 -12.05 -14.11
N SER A 294 -14.42 -11.33 -14.74
CA SER A 294 -15.02 -11.70 -16.04
C SER A 294 -14.10 -11.51 -17.25
N GLY A 295 -12.87 -11.02 -17.05
CA GLY A 295 -11.91 -10.78 -18.13
C GLY A 295 -12.32 -9.65 -19.10
N LEU A 296 -13.21 -8.76 -18.68
CA LEU A 296 -13.65 -7.60 -19.45
C LEU A 296 -12.58 -6.50 -19.42
N ASP A 297 -12.73 -5.53 -20.33
CA ASP A 297 -11.95 -4.31 -20.26
C ASP A 297 -12.22 -3.57 -18.94
N TYR A 298 -11.16 -3.23 -18.23
CA TYR A 298 -11.22 -2.54 -16.95
C TYR A 298 -10.34 -1.30 -16.97
N SER A 299 -10.65 -0.36 -16.08
CA SER A 299 -9.94 0.91 -15.98
C SER A 299 -9.61 1.24 -14.53
N TYR A 300 -9.40 2.52 -14.24
CA TYR A 300 -9.06 3.08 -12.93
C TYR A 300 -10.11 2.77 -11.84
N ASN A 301 -11.39 2.67 -12.22
CA ASN A 301 -12.51 2.29 -11.36
C ASN A 301 -12.39 0.88 -10.74
N ALA A 302 -11.56 -0.01 -11.28
CA ALA A 302 -11.29 -1.31 -10.68
C ALA A 302 -10.57 -1.17 -9.32
N ASP A 303 -9.74 -0.13 -9.15
CA ASP A 303 -9.08 0.14 -7.86
C ASP A 303 -10.06 0.67 -6.81
N VAL A 304 -11.10 1.39 -7.24
CA VAL A 304 -12.17 1.90 -6.38
C VAL A 304 -12.97 0.74 -5.75
N TRP A 305 -13.23 -0.32 -6.51
CA TRP A 305 -13.83 -1.54 -5.97
C TRP A 305 -12.97 -2.15 -4.86
N GLY A 306 -11.66 -2.32 -5.10
CA GLY A 306 -10.74 -2.84 -4.10
C GLY A 306 -10.70 -2.00 -2.81
N LEU A 307 -10.79 -0.67 -2.94
CA LEU A 307 -10.96 0.23 -1.80
C LEU A 307 -12.29 0.00 -1.06
N GLY A 308 -13.39 -0.20 -1.79
CA GLY A 308 -14.70 -0.51 -1.21
C GLY A 308 -14.69 -1.79 -0.37
N ILE A 309 -14.12 -2.87 -0.91
CA ILE A 309 -13.97 -4.15 -0.21
C ILE A 309 -13.09 -3.96 1.04
N LEU A 310 -11.97 -3.24 0.91
CA LEU A 310 -11.07 -2.96 2.04
C LEU A 310 -11.79 -2.23 3.19
N VAL A 311 -12.59 -1.20 2.88
CA VAL A 311 -13.34 -0.45 3.89
C VAL A 311 -14.45 -1.32 4.50
N TYR A 312 -15.16 -2.09 3.69
CA TYR A 312 -16.17 -3.04 4.17
C TYR A 312 -15.58 -4.01 5.20
N GLU A 313 -14.48 -4.69 4.85
CA GLU A 313 -13.90 -5.72 5.72
C GLU A 313 -13.34 -5.13 7.01
N ALA A 314 -12.69 -3.97 6.93
CA ALA A 314 -12.11 -3.32 8.10
C ALA A 314 -13.19 -2.82 9.08
N CYS A 315 -14.27 -2.22 8.58
CA CYS A 315 -15.35 -1.71 9.44
C CYS A 315 -16.22 -2.85 10.00
N SER A 316 -16.58 -3.83 9.18
CA SER A 316 -17.41 -4.96 9.61
C SER A 316 -16.63 -5.97 10.48
N GLY A 317 -15.31 -6.04 10.28
CA GLY A 317 -14.44 -7.10 10.84
C GLY A 317 -14.74 -8.48 10.26
N GLN A 318 -15.40 -8.56 9.11
CA GLN A 318 -15.78 -9.80 8.43
C GLN A 318 -15.20 -9.80 7.01
N PRO A 319 -14.79 -10.97 6.48
CA PRO A 319 -14.40 -11.07 5.08
C PRO A 319 -15.61 -10.75 4.17
N ALA A 320 -15.36 -10.03 3.08
CA ALA A 320 -16.41 -9.69 2.11
C ALA A 320 -16.97 -10.92 1.40
N TYR A 321 -16.09 -11.89 1.13
CA TYR A 321 -16.42 -13.13 0.47
C TYR A 321 -15.75 -14.29 1.21
N ALA A 322 -16.47 -15.40 1.33
CA ALA A 322 -15.99 -16.62 1.95
C ALA A 322 -16.35 -17.83 1.08
N GLY A 323 -15.63 -18.94 1.26
CA GLY A 323 -15.83 -20.16 0.49
C GLY A 323 -14.63 -20.54 -0.36
N SER A 324 -14.84 -21.48 -1.27
CA SER A 324 -13.85 -21.91 -2.25
C SER A 324 -13.56 -20.79 -3.26
N THR A 325 -12.46 -20.93 -4.02
CA THR A 325 -12.08 -19.92 -5.01
C THR A 325 -13.16 -19.73 -6.07
N PHE A 326 -13.80 -20.81 -6.54
CA PHE A 326 -14.84 -20.73 -7.56
C PHE A 326 -16.09 -20.04 -7.03
N GLU A 327 -16.58 -20.43 -5.84
CA GLU A 327 -17.74 -19.79 -5.20
C GLU A 327 -17.52 -18.29 -4.99
N LEU A 328 -16.31 -17.89 -4.58
CA LEU A 328 -15.98 -16.49 -4.39
C LEU A 328 -15.98 -15.70 -5.71
N LEU A 329 -15.48 -16.29 -6.80
CA LEU A 329 -15.47 -15.61 -8.11
C LEU A 329 -16.90 -15.48 -8.66
N ASP A 330 -17.73 -16.52 -8.50
CA ASP A 330 -19.14 -16.49 -8.88
C ASP A 330 -19.90 -15.42 -8.07
N GLU A 331 -19.68 -15.34 -6.75
CA GLU A 331 -20.33 -14.33 -5.90
C GLU A 331 -19.90 -12.89 -6.27
N ILE A 332 -18.64 -12.68 -6.64
CA ILE A 332 -18.18 -11.36 -7.13
C ILE A 332 -18.91 -10.96 -8.41
N VAL A 333 -19.09 -11.89 -9.35
CA VAL A 333 -19.65 -11.60 -10.68
C VAL A 333 -21.17 -11.55 -10.67
N ASP A 334 -21.83 -12.50 -9.99
CA ASP A 334 -23.28 -12.72 -10.07
C ASP A 334 -24.02 -12.37 -8.77
N GLY A 335 -23.34 -12.43 -7.62
CA GLY A 335 -23.90 -12.13 -6.30
C GLY A 335 -24.15 -10.65 -6.04
N GLU A 336 -24.86 -10.34 -4.95
CA GLU A 336 -25.06 -8.97 -4.49
C GLU A 336 -23.75 -8.42 -3.88
N PRO A 337 -23.40 -7.14 -4.14
CA PRO A 337 -22.19 -6.57 -3.56
C PRO A 337 -22.31 -6.50 -2.03
N PRO A 338 -21.21 -6.75 -1.29
CA PRO A 338 -21.17 -6.61 0.15
C PRO A 338 -21.64 -5.23 0.61
N ALA A 339 -22.46 -5.17 1.66
CA ALA A 339 -22.97 -3.93 2.21
C ALA A 339 -22.85 -3.91 3.74
N LEU A 340 -22.44 -2.76 4.29
CA LEU A 340 -22.43 -2.55 5.74
C LEU A 340 -23.87 -2.50 6.27
N PRO A 341 -24.22 -3.24 7.35
CA PRO A 341 -25.54 -3.17 7.97
C PRO A 341 -25.82 -1.77 8.54
N MET A 342 -26.92 -1.13 8.11
CA MET A 342 -27.27 0.23 8.53
C MET A 342 -27.52 0.36 10.04
N GLU A 343 -27.88 -0.74 10.71
CA GLU A 343 -28.13 -0.75 12.16
C GLU A 343 -26.84 -0.69 12.98
N GLN A 344 -25.68 -0.94 12.35
CA GLN A 344 -24.37 -1.02 13.03
C GLN A 344 -23.37 0.03 12.53
N HIS A 345 -23.69 0.73 11.45
CA HIS A 345 -22.77 1.60 10.72
C HIS A 345 -23.40 2.94 10.38
N THR A 346 -22.58 3.99 10.24
CA THR A 346 -23.11 5.31 9.85
C THR A 346 -23.62 5.29 8.41
N GLU A 347 -24.64 6.10 8.13
CA GLU A 347 -25.18 6.27 6.78
C GLU A 347 -24.08 6.68 5.78
N ASP A 348 -23.13 7.51 6.22
CA ASP A 348 -21.99 7.93 5.42
C ASP A 348 -21.08 6.76 5.03
N ALA A 349 -20.70 5.91 5.99
CA ALA A 349 -19.87 4.74 5.73
C ALA A 349 -20.60 3.74 4.79
N VAL A 350 -21.89 3.50 5.05
CA VAL A 350 -22.73 2.62 4.21
C VAL A 350 -22.82 3.15 2.78
N ASN A 351 -23.06 4.45 2.60
CA ASN A 351 -23.18 5.08 1.29
C ASN A 351 -21.84 5.10 0.54
N PHE A 352 -20.73 5.33 1.24
CA PHE A 352 -19.39 5.26 0.65
C PHE A 352 -19.06 3.86 0.14
N VAL A 353 -19.28 2.82 0.95
CA VAL A 353 -19.04 1.42 0.54
C VAL A 353 -19.94 1.05 -0.64
N ARG A 354 -21.23 1.40 -0.58
CA ARG A 354 -22.16 1.14 -1.69
C ARG A 354 -21.70 1.81 -2.98
N ALA A 355 -21.27 3.07 -2.92
CA ALA A 355 -20.77 3.79 -4.09
C ALA A 355 -19.53 3.11 -4.70
N CYS A 356 -18.59 2.67 -3.86
CA CYS A 356 -17.39 1.97 -4.32
C CYS A 356 -17.69 0.60 -4.94
N LEU A 357 -18.73 -0.08 -4.46
CA LEU A 357 -19.12 -1.44 -4.87
C LEU A 357 -20.26 -1.47 -5.89
N GLU A 358 -20.47 -0.38 -6.64
CA GLU A 358 -21.30 -0.39 -7.84
C GLU A 358 -20.71 -1.36 -8.88
N LYS A 359 -21.48 -2.40 -9.24
CA LYS A 359 -21.02 -3.47 -10.14
C LYS A 359 -20.86 -2.98 -11.57
N ASP A 360 -21.72 -2.08 -12.03
CA ASP A 360 -21.53 -1.43 -13.32
C ASP A 360 -20.37 -0.44 -13.21
N HIS A 361 -19.19 -0.87 -13.67
CA HIS A 361 -17.97 -0.07 -13.60
C HIS A 361 -18.11 1.30 -14.29
N LYS A 362 -19.08 1.50 -15.20
CA LYS A 362 -19.33 2.80 -15.84
C LYS A 362 -20.13 3.76 -14.96
N LYS A 363 -20.88 3.23 -13.98
CA LYS A 363 -21.62 4.01 -12.97
C LYS A 363 -20.82 4.18 -11.68
N ARG A 364 -19.87 3.28 -11.41
CA ARG A 364 -18.95 3.39 -10.27
C ARG A 364 -18.18 4.71 -10.35
N PRO A 365 -18.22 5.56 -9.31
CA PRO A 365 -17.57 6.86 -9.35
C PRO A 365 -16.05 6.71 -9.42
N ASP A 366 -15.40 7.68 -10.05
CA ASP A 366 -13.95 7.77 -10.05
C ASP A 366 -13.41 8.39 -8.74
N CYS A 367 -12.09 8.35 -8.58
CA CYS A 367 -11.45 8.93 -7.39
C CYS A 367 -11.70 10.44 -7.24
N SER A 368 -11.84 11.18 -8.33
CA SER A 368 -12.08 12.64 -8.30
C SER A 368 -13.50 12.98 -7.82
N GLN A 369 -14.46 12.09 -8.07
CA GLN A 369 -15.82 12.21 -7.54
C GLN A 369 -15.88 11.80 -6.07
N LEU A 370 -15.19 10.71 -5.69
CA LEU A 370 -15.25 10.17 -4.33
C LEU A 370 -14.54 11.03 -3.26
N VAL A 371 -13.57 11.86 -3.63
CA VAL A 371 -12.89 12.75 -2.65
C VAL A 371 -13.86 13.75 -2.00
N SER A 372 -14.99 14.03 -2.66
CA SER A 372 -16.07 14.90 -2.16
C SER A 372 -17.17 14.13 -1.42
N ASN A 373 -17.02 12.81 -1.22
CA ASN A 373 -18.00 12.02 -0.48
C ASN A 373 -17.99 12.39 1.01
N ASN A 374 -19.17 12.41 1.65
CA ASN A 374 -19.32 12.88 3.03
C ASN A 374 -18.49 12.05 4.03
N PHE A 375 -18.40 10.73 3.87
CA PHE A 375 -17.56 9.85 4.70
C PHE A 375 -16.08 10.27 4.68
N ILE A 376 -15.59 10.66 3.51
CA ILE A 376 -14.22 11.12 3.30
C ILE A 376 -14.03 12.49 3.94
N LEU A 377 -14.91 13.45 3.64
CA LEU A 377 -14.82 14.82 4.15
C LEU A 377 -14.90 14.88 5.68
N LEU A 378 -15.75 14.05 6.29
CA LEU A 378 -15.95 14.00 7.74
C LEU A 378 -14.70 13.53 8.49
N HIS A 379 -13.92 12.63 7.89
CA HIS A 379 -12.83 11.93 8.58
C HIS A 379 -11.42 12.25 8.06
N ALA A 380 -11.27 12.99 6.96
CA ALA A 380 -9.98 13.37 6.38
C ALA A 380 -9.02 14.06 7.38
N LYS A 381 -9.57 14.84 8.33
CA LYS A 381 -8.79 15.55 9.35
C LYS A 381 -8.77 14.86 10.72
N TYR A 382 -9.39 13.69 10.85
CA TYR A 382 -9.43 12.96 12.12
C TYR A 382 -8.03 12.45 12.48
N SER A 383 -7.53 12.82 13.66
CA SER A 383 -6.25 12.30 14.15
C SER A 383 -6.41 10.86 14.62
N ILE A 384 -5.60 9.95 14.07
CA ILE A 384 -5.63 8.52 14.40
C ILE A 384 -4.45 8.09 15.28
N THR A 385 -3.52 8.99 15.60
CA THR A 385 -2.27 8.64 16.30
C THR A 385 -2.52 8.06 17.69
N GLU A 386 -3.48 8.61 18.43
CA GLU A 386 -3.89 8.07 19.73
C GLU A 386 -4.46 6.66 19.62
N TRP A 387 -5.26 6.40 18.58
CA TRP A 387 -5.79 5.06 18.33
C TRP A 387 -4.69 4.09 17.95
N LEU A 388 -3.77 4.49 17.07
CA LEU A 388 -2.62 3.67 16.68
C LEU A 388 -1.70 3.36 17.88
N ALA A 389 -1.51 4.31 18.80
CA ALA A 389 -0.71 4.12 20.01
C ALA A 389 -1.39 3.20 21.04
N SER A 390 -2.69 2.91 20.88
CA SER A 390 -3.45 2.00 21.75
C SER A 390 -3.44 0.54 21.29
N LEU A 391 -2.93 0.27 20.08
CA LEU A 391 -2.73 -1.07 19.51
C LEU A 391 -1.46 -1.70 20.09
#